data_AF-A0AAW8KL77-F1
#
_entry.id   AF-A0AAW8KL77-F1
#
_cell.length_a   1.000
_cell.length_b   1.000
_cell.length_c   1.000
_cell.angle_alpha   90.00
_cell.angle_beta   90.00
_cell.angle_gamma   90.00
#
_symmetry.space_group_name_H-M   'P 1'
#
loop_
_entity.id
_entity.type
_entity.pdbx_description
1 polymer ?
#
loop_
_entity_poly.entity_id
_entity_poly.type
_entity_poly.pdbx_seq_one_letter_code
_entity_poly.pdbx_strand_id
1 'polypeptide(L)' 'MNRKLVAYFSATGTTTKLAELLADAIGADIFEIQPKIPYTAADLDWHNEHSRSSIEMKDSSSRPAIANK' A
#
# COMPACT_ATOMS: atom_id res chain seq x y z
N MET A 1 -3.85 9.25 26.54
CA MET A 1 -4.20 8.08 25.72
C MET A 1 -3.41 8.16 24.42
N ASN A 2 -2.43 7.29 24.20
CA ASN A 2 -1.74 7.21 22.90
C ASN A 2 -2.63 6.42 21.95
N ARG A 3 -3.25 7.11 20.99
CA ARG A 3 -3.91 6.45 19.86
C ARG A 3 -2.83 5.96 18.90
N LYS A 4 -2.83 4.67 18.61
CA LYS A 4 -1.89 4.01 17.70
C LYS A 4 -2.65 3.63 16.45
N LEU A 5 -2.01 3.80 15.29
CA LEU A 5 -2.58 3.49 13.98
C LEU A 5 -1.58 2.66 13.18
N VAL A 6 -2.04 1.57 12.60
CA VAL A 6 -1.33 0.80 11.58
C VAL A 6 -1.89 1.19 10.22
N ALA A 7 -1.19 2.08 9.52
CA ALA A 7 -1.50 2.43 8.13
C ALA A 7 -0.69 1.55 7.18
N TYR A 8 -1.31 0.92 6.19
CA TYR A 8 -0.63 -0.02 5.29
C TYR A 8 -1.14 0.05 3.85
N PHE A 9 -0.30 -0.31 2.89
CA PHE A 9 -0.68 -0.54 1.49
C PHE A 9 -0.43 -2.01 1.13
N SER A 10 -1.35 -2.64 0.40
CA SER A 10 -1.15 -3.99 -0.13
C SER A 10 -1.77 -4.15 -1.51
N ALA A 11 -0.94 -4.47 -2.51
CA ALA A 11 -1.43 -4.75 -3.86
C ALA A 11 -1.92 -6.20 -4.02
N THR A 12 -1.35 -7.15 -3.28
CA THR A 12 -1.61 -8.60 -3.40
C THR A 12 -2.10 -9.25 -2.10
N GLY A 13 -2.32 -8.46 -1.03
CA GLY A 13 -2.88 -8.92 0.24
C GLY A 13 -1.88 -9.52 1.23
N THR A 14 -0.60 -9.68 0.88
CA THR A 14 0.43 -10.17 1.83
C THR A 14 0.62 -9.21 3.00
N THR A 15 0.71 -7.91 2.72
CA THR A 15 0.88 -6.87 3.74
C THR A 15 -0.36 -6.71 4.61
N THR A 16 -1.57 -6.90 4.04
CA THR A 16 -2.85 -6.84 4.78
C THR A 16 -2.83 -7.77 6.00
N LYS A 17 -2.46 -9.04 5.79
CA LYS A 17 -2.40 -10.05 6.85
C LYS A 17 -1.44 -9.66 7.98
N LEU A 18 -0.30 -9.06 7.63
CA LEU A 18 0.68 -8.61 8.62
C LEU A 18 0.22 -7.36 9.36
N ALA A 19 -0.45 -6.43 8.67
CA ALA A 19 -0.99 -5.22 9.27
C ALA A 19 -2.09 -5.52 10.29
N GLU A 20 -2.99 -6.46 9.96
CA GLU A 20 -4.01 -6.98 10.88
C GLU A 20 -3.37 -7.59 12.13
N LEU A 21 -2.40 -8.50 11.95
CA LEU A 21 -1.68 -9.13 13.06
C LEU A 21 -0.98 -8.10 13.94
N LEU A 22 -0.34 -7.09 13.34
CA LEU A 22 0.36 -6.04 14.08
C LEU A 22 -0.61 -5.15 14.86
N ALA A 23 -1.72 -4.75 14.24
CA ALA A 23 -2.74 -3.92 14.86
C ALA A 23 -3.35 -4.62 16.08
N ASP A 24 -3.67 -5.91 15.95
CA ASP A 24 -4.18 -6.74 17.04
C ASP A 24 -3.16 -6.87 18.18
N ALA A 25 -1.89 -7.15 17.85
CA ALA A 25 -0.83 -7.35 18.85
C ALA A 25 -0.56 -6.10 19.69
N ILE A 26 -0.72 -4.91 19.11
CA ILE A 26 -0.48 -3.65 19.82
C ILE A 26 -1.76 -2.95 20.27
N GLY A 27 -2.95 -3.46 19.93
CA GLY A 27 -4.22 -2.76 20.17
C GLY A 27 -4.25 -1.39 19.51
N ALA A 28 -4.01 -1.35 18.20
CA ALA A 28 -4.06 -0.15 17.37
C ALA A 28 -5.26 -0.18 16.42
N ASP A 29 -5.68 0.99 15.97
CA ASP A 29 -6.59 1.12 14.84
C ASP A 29 -5.85 0.70 13.56
N ILE A 30 -6.60 0.28 12.54
CA ILE A 30 -6.06 -0.12 11.23
C ILE A 30 -6.60 0.79 10.13
N PHE A 31 -5.74 1.17 9.19
CA PHE A 31 -6.11 1.96 8.02
C PHE A 31 -5.43 1.43 6.76
N GLU A 32 -6.23 0.93 5.84
CA GLU A 32 -5.75 0.53 4.51
C GLU A 32 -5.60 1.77 3.63
N ILE A 33 -4.43 1.98 3.03
CA ILE A 33 -4.17 3.02 2.04
C ILE A 33 -4.63 2.47 0.69
N GLN A 34 -5.83 2.87 0.26
CA GLN A 34 -6.39 2.38 -0.99
C GLN A 34 -5.97 3.28 -2.15
N PRO A 35 -5.32 2.75 -3.19
CA PRO A 35 -5.00 3.55 -4.36
C PRO A 35 -6.28 3.96 -5.10
N LYS A 36 -6.34 5.20 -5.60
CA LYS A 36 -7.47 5.68 -6.40
C LYS A 36 -7.69 4.83 -7.67
N ILE A 37 -6.60 4.34 -8.23
CA ILE A 37 -6.60 3.40 -9.36
C ILE A 37 -5.95 2.10 -8.86
N PRO A 38 -6.72 0.99 -8.72
CA PRO A 38 -6.18 -0.30 -8.29
C PRO A 38 -5.01 -0.77 -9.14
N TYR A 39 -4.03 -1.43 -8.52
CA TYR A 39 -2.91 -2.02 -9.24
C TYR A 39 -3.33 -3.34 -9.90
N THR A 40 -2.97 -3.51 -11.16
CA THR A 40 -3.14 -4.75 -11.91
C THR A 40 -1.87 -5.61 -11.86
N ALA A 41 -1.94 -6.87 -12.29
CA ALA A 41 -0.75 -7.71 -12.40
C ALA A 41 0.31 -7.12 -13.35
N ALA A 42 -0.11 -6.48 -14.45
CA ALA A 42 0.79 -5.82 -15.39
C ALA A 42 1.46 -4.58 -14.78
N ASP A 43 0.77 -3.86 -13.89
CA ASP A 43 1.33 -2.72 -13.17
C ASP A 43 2.45 -3.14 -12.22
N LEU A 44 2.35 -4.35 -11.65
CA LEU A 44 3.27 -4.93 -10.67
C LEU A 44 4.41 -5.73 -11.31
N ASP A 45 4.46 -5.83 -12.63
CA ASP A 45 5.52 -6.56 -13.33
C ASP A 45 6.83 -5.76 -13.30
N TRP A 46 7.70 -6.13 -12.37
CA TRP A 46 9.00 -5.50 -12.17
C TRP A 46 10.03 -5.88 -13.26
N HIS A 47 9.79 -6.91 -14.07
CA HIS A 47 10.61 -7.19 -15.25
C HIS A 47 10.32 -6.22 -16.39
N ASN A 48 9.13 -5.62 -16.40
CA ASN A 48 8.75 -4.61 -17.37
C ASN A 48 9.15 -3.22 -16.86
N GLU A 49 10.14 -2.61 -17.52
CA GLU A 49 10.61 -1.27 -17.18
C GLU A 49 9.56 -0.15 -17.38
N HIS A 50 8.50 -0.45 -18.14
CA HIS A 50 7.38 0.44 -18.41
C HIS A 50 6.14 0.08 -17.58
N SER A 51 6.22 -0.89 -16.66
CA SER A 51 5.14 -1.12 -15.71
C SER A 51 4.98 0.09 -14.80
N ARG A 52 3.76 0.29 -14.32
CA ARG A 52 3.45 1.40 -13.41
C ARG A 52 4.35 1.39 -12.17
N SER A 53 4.58 0.23 -11.56
CA SER A 53 5.48 0.10 -10.41
C SER A 53 6.92 0.47 -10.74
N SER A 54 7.45 0.05 -11.89
CA SER A 54 8.79 0.43 -12.35
C SER A 54 8.92 1.94 -12.58
N ILE A 55 7.94 2.56 -13.23
CA ILE A 55 7.93 4.01 -13.48
C ILE A 55 7.82 4.78 -12.16
N GLU A 56 6.90 4.40 -11.28
CA GLU A 56 6.72 5.03 -9.96
C GLU A 56 7.99 4.93 -9.10
N MET A 57 8.74 3.83 -9.17
CA MET A 57 9.99 3.68 -8.41
C MET A 57 11.17 4.46 -9.02
N LYS A 58 11.20 4.66 -10.34
CA LYS A 58 12.21 5.48 -11.02
C LYS A 58 12.00 6.98 -10.77
N ASP A 59 10.76 7.41 -10.53
CA ASP A 59 10.41 8.80 -10.25
C ASP A 59 10.25 9.09 -8.75
N SER A 60 11.24 9.76 -8.15
CA SER A 60 11.20 10.14 -6.72
C SER A 60 10.07 11.14 -6.37
N SER A 61 9.54 11.85 -7.36
CA SER A 61 8.42 12.76 -7.21
C SER A 61 7.05 12.07 -7.32
N SER A 62 7.03 10.77 -7.63
CA SER A 62 5.79 10.00 -7.77
C SER A 62 4.96 10.03 -6.49
N ARG A 63 3.69 10.47 -6.61
CA ARG A 63 2.71 10.50 -5.52
C ARG A 63 1.37 9.96 -6.04
N PRO A 64 1.18 8.62 -6.08
CA PRO A 64 -0.08 8.02 -6.51
C PRO A 64 -1.25 8.50 -5.65
N ALA A 65 -2.36 8.85 -6.29
CA ALA A 65 -3.55 9.32 -5.58
C ALA A 65 -4.18 8.17 -4.76
N ILE A 66 -4.67 8.50 -3.57
CA ILE A 66 -5.41 7.59 -2.68
C ILE A 66 -6.92 7.84 -2.80
N ALA A 67 -7.71 6.77 -2.69
CA ALA A 67 -9.17 6.80 -2.76
C ALA A 67 -9.80 7.29 -1.45
N ASN A 68 -9.22 6.87 -0.32
CA ASN A 68 -9.72 7.15 1.02
C ASN A 68 -8.83 8.20 1.72
N LYS A 69 -9.47 9.06 2.51
CA LYS A 69 -8.84 10.15 3.28
C LYS A 69 -9.50 10.26 4.64
#